data_AF-K1L0A5-F1
#
_entry.id   AF-K1L0A5-F1
#
_cell.length_a   1.000
_cell.length_b   1.000
_cell.length_c   1.000
_cell.angle_alpha   90.00
_cell.angle_beta   90.00
_cell.angle_gamma   90.00
#
_symmetry.space_group_name_H-M   'P 1'
#
loop_
_entity.id
_entity.type
_entity.pdbx_description
1 polymer ?
#
loop_
_entity_poly.entity_id
_entity_poly.type
_entity_poly.pdbx_seq_one_letter_code
_entity_poly.pdbx_strand_id
1 'polypeptide(L)'
;MKKWKFVIIGVIGISIIVVMYKQHQTILEYRQIPYYSLELLASPIGKVIEFHENDDNYEDDERKEMLEDLNVMFSTISNRAGVGLTTEQKIYDKYYDEYNDARADFAVILEKYMATETPEQHEQAYKALKEVYDEYQLFLEQAEEDLMLPDPTLQ
;
A
#
# COMPACT_ATOMS: atom_id res chain seq x y z
N MET A 1 -34.87 -44.50 -12.94
CA MET A 1 -33.43 -44.31 -13.28
C MET A 1 -33.09 -42.94 -13.87
N LYS A 2 -33.82 -42.40 -14.86
CA LYS A 2 -33.49 -41.10 -15.48
C LYS A 2 -33.53 -39.89 -14.52
N LYS A 3 -34.54 -39.79 -13.65
CA LYS A 3 -34.70 -38.66 -12.70
C LYS A 3 -33.53 -38.52 -11.71
N TRP A 4 -33.01 -39.64 -11.21
CA TRP A 4 -31.85 -39.66 -10.30
C TRP A 4 -30.56 -39.20 -10.96
N LYS A 5 -30.38 -39.48 -12.27
CA LYS A 5 -29.23 -38.95 -13.03
C LYS A 5 -29.26 -37.42 -13.14
N PHE A 6 -30.44 -36.83 -13.34
CA PHE A 6 -30.59 -35.36 -13.36
C PHE A 6 -30.32 -34.72 -12.00
N VAL A 7 -30.75 -35.35 -10.90
CA VAL A 7 -30.45 -34.86 -9.54
C VAL A 7 -28.95 -34.91 -9.27
N ILE A 8 -28.27 -36.01 -9.61
CA ILE A 8 -26.81 -36.14 -9.42
C ILE A 8 -26.05 -35.12 -10.28
N ILE A 9 -26.44 -34.93 -11.54
CA ILE A 9 -25.84 -33.91 -12.42
C ILE A 9 -26.06 -32.50 -11.87
N GLY A 10 -27.26 -32.21 -11.34
CA GLY A 10 -27.56 -30.92 -10.71
C GLY A 10 -26.70 -30.64 -9.47
N VAL A 11 -26.51 -31.64 -8.61
CA VAL A 11 -25.64 -31.52 -7.43
C VAL A 11 -24.19 -31.30 -7.83
N ILE A 12 -23.68 -32.05 -8.82
CA ILE A 12 -22.32 -31.87 -9.34
C ILE A 12 -22.14 -30.46 -9.94
N GLY A 13 -23.11 -29.97 -10.72
CA GLY A 13 -23.07 -28.62 -11.29
C GLY A 13 -23.01 -27.54 -10.22
N ILE A 14 -23.83 -27.64 -9.17
CA ILE A 14 -23.81 -26.71 -8.03
C ILE A 14 -22.45 -26.78 -7.31
N SER A 15 -21.90 -27.98 -7.08
CA SER A 15 -20.60 -28.14 -6.44
C SER A 15 -19.48 -27.48 -7.24
N ILE A 16 -19.48 -27.60 -8.58
CA ILE A 16 -18.50 -26.95 -9.45
C ILE A 16 -18.60 -25.42 -9.34
N ILE A 17 -19.82 -24.87 -9.41
CA ILE A 17 -20.05 -23.42 -9.29
C ILE A 17 -19.55 -22.90 -7.93
N VAL A 18 -19.85 -23.61 -6.83
CA VAL A 18 -19.37 -23.22 -5.49
C VAL A 18 -17.84 -23.27 -5.39
N VAL A 19 -17.18 -24.27 -5.99
CA VAL A 19 -15.72 -24.34 -6.00
C VAL A 19 -15.11 -23.21 -6.82
N MET A 20 -15.64 -22.93 -8.02
CA MET A 20 -15.19 -21.81 -8.86
C MET A 20 -15.37 -20.47 -8.13
N TYR A 21 -16.51 -20.27 -7.48
CA TYR A 21 -16.77 -19.06 -6.68
C TYR A 21 -15.77 -18.90 -5.53
N LYS A 22 -15.49 -19.99 -4.78
CA LYS A 22 -14.49 -19.96 -3.70
C LYS A 22 -13.09 -19.69 -4.22
N GLN A 23 -12.69 -20.34 -5.31
CA GLN A 23 -11.38 -20.09 -5.94
C GLN A 23 -11.25 -18.65 -6.42
N HIS A 24 -12.30 -18.07 -7.01
CA HIS A 24 -12.32 -16.67 -7.43
C HIS A 24 -12.15 -15.71 -6.24
N GLN A 25 -12.89 -15.92 -5.15
CA GLN A 25 -12.75 -15.14 -3.92
C GLN A 25 -11.34 -15.23 -3.34
N THR A 26 -10.77 -16.45 -3.27
CA THR A 26 -9.41 -16.66 -2.79
C THR A 26 -8.39 -15.95 -3.68
N ILE A 27 -8.51 -15.99 -5.00
CA ILE A 27 -7.59 -15.28 -5.92
C ILE A 27 -7.65 -13.77 -5.68
N LEU A 28 -8.84 -13.20 -5.50
CA LEU A 28 -9.00 -11.77 -5.18
C LEU A 28 -8.30 -11.44 -3.85
N GLU A 29 -8.59 -12.19 -2.78
CA GLU A 29 -7.96 -12.01 -1.47
C GLU A 29 -6.41 -12.10 -1.53
N TYR A 30 -5.87 -12.99 -2.37
CA TYR A 30 -4.42 -13.13 -2.55
C TYR A 30 -3.80 -11.94 -3.31
N ARG A 31 -4.50 -11.35 -4.29
CA ARG A 31 -3.99 -10.20 -5.04
C ARG A 31 -4.07 -8.88 -4.26
N GLN A 32 -4.93 -8.80 -3.25
CA GLN A 32 -4.97 -7.67 -2.32
C GLN A 32 -3.70 -7.57 -1.46
N ILE A 33 -3.05 -8.69 -1.16
CA ILE A 33 -1.84 -8.73 -0.31
C ILE A 33 -0.70 -7.86 -0.88
N PRO A 34 -0.29 -8.00 -2.16
CA PRO A 34 0.73 -7.12 -2.73
C PRO A 34 0.32 -5.65 -2.75
N TYR A 35 -0.94 -5.33 -3.06
CA TYR A 35 -1.42 -3.94 -3.03
C TYR A 35 -1.30 -3.32 -1.63
N TYR A 36 -1.86 -3.96 -0.61
CA TYR A 36 -1.77 -3.47 0.77
C TYR A 36 -0.32 -3.38 1.26
N SER A 37 0.54 -4.27 0.76
CA SER A 37 1.97 -4.22 1.05
C SER A 37 2.69 -3.00 0.46
N LEU A 38 2.20 -2.44 -0.66
CA LEU A 38 2.66 -1.19 -1.26
C LEU A 38 2.09 0.01 -0.49
N GLU A 39 0.77 0.01 -0.26
CA GLU A 39 0.05 1.10 0.40
C GLU A 39 0.58 1.38 1.81
N LEU A 40 0.99 0.34 2.55
CA LEU A 40 1.53 0.46 3.91
C LEU A 40 2.67 1.49 4.00
N LEU A 41 3.51 1.62 2.97
CA LEU A 41 4.62 2.57 2.95
C LEU A 41 4.15 4.04 2.99
N ALA A 42 3.02 4.35 2.36
CA ALA A 42 2.50 5.71 2.25
C ALA A 42 1.92 6.23 3.58
N SER A 43 1.33 5.34 4.39
CA SER A 43 0.63 5.71 5.63
C SER A 43 1.42 6.61 6.59
N PRO A 44 2.66 6.30 6.98
CA PRO A 44 3.43 7.17 7.88
C PRO A 44 3.77 8.52 7.23
N ILE A 45 3.99 8.56 5.92
CA ILE A 45 4.34 9.79 5.19
C ILE A 45 3.12 10.72 5.11
N GLY A 46 1.94 10.18 4.80
CA GLY A 46 0.70 10.94 4.81
C GLY A 46 0.44 11.61 6.17
N LYS A 47 0.78 10.94 7.27
CA LYS A 47 0.68 11.52 8.62
C LYS A 47 1.71 12.63 8.88
N VAL A 48 2.92 12.53 8.34
CA VAL A 48 3.91 13.61 8.44
C VAL A 48 3.45 14.85 7.66
N ILE A 49 2.87 14.64 6.48
CA ILE A 49 2.27 15.72 5.68
C ILE A 49 1.11 16.38 6.43
N GLU A 50 0.17 15.58 6.94
CA GLU A 50 -0.96 16.08 7.73
C GLU A 50 -0.49 16.83 8.98
N PHE A 51 0.52 16.31 9.67
CA PHE A 51 1.12 16.96 10.83
C PHE A 51 1.70 18.33 10.47
N HIS A 52 2.49 18.42 9.39
CA HIS A 52 3.07 19.68 8.93
C HIS A 52 2.01 20.71 8.56
N GLU A 53 0.92 20.29 7.91
CA GLU A 53 -0.19 21.16 7.53
C GLU A 53 -0.99 21.68 8.74
N ASN A 54 -0.83 21.06 9.90
CA ASN A 54 -1.51 21.38 11.14
C ASN A 54 -0.54 21.78 12.27
N ASP A 55 0.69 22.15 11.93
CA ASP A 55 1.79 22.33 12.89
C ASP A 55 1.56 23.46 13.92
N ASP A 56 0.75 24.46 13.54
CA ASP A 56 0.35 25.57 14.42
C ASP A 56 -0.55 25.13 15.60
N ASN A 57 -1.06 23.89 15.58
CA ASN A 57 -1.94 23.36 16.63
C ASN A 57 -1.19 22.69 17.79
N TYR A 58 0.14 22.59 17.71
CA TYR A 58 0.95 21.85 18.68
C TYR A 58 1.94 22.77 19.38
N GLU A 59 2.11 22.55 20.69
CA GLU A 59 3.20 23.15 21.45
C GLU A 59 4.54 22.51 21.06
N ASP A 60 5.67 23.20 21.27
CA ASP A 60 7.00 22.75 20.79
C ASP A 60 7.40 21.35 21.29
N ASP A 61 7.07 21.03 22.55
CA ASP A 61 7.35 19.71 23.15
C ASP A 61 6.45 18.62 22.54
N GLU A 62 5.18 18.92 22.29
CA GLU A 62 4.22 18.00 21.63
C GLU A 62 4.60 17.76 20.18
N ARG A 63 5.01 18.82 19.46
CA ARG A 63 5.52 18.75 18.09
C ARG A 63 6.69 17.77 18.00
N LYS A 64 7.64 17.89 18.93
CA LYS A 64 8.82 17.01 18.97
C LYS A 64 8.45 15.54 19.23
N GLU A 65 7.59 15.27 20.20
CA GLU A 65 7.12 13.90 20.51
C GLU A 65 6.40 13.28 19.32
N MET A 66 5.49 14.02 18.69
CA MET A 66 4.77 13.59 17.48
C MET A 66 5.71 13.26 16.32
N LEU A 67 6.71 14.10 16.08
CA LEU A 67 7.72 13.86 15.04
C LEU A 67 8.56 12.61 15.32
N GLU A 68 8.98 12.40 16.57
CA GLU A 68 9.71 11.19 16.98
C GLU A 68 8.86 9.93 16.75
N ASP A 69 7.59 9.96 17.14
CA ASP A 69 6.65 8.85 16.94
C ASP A 69 6.41 8.54 15.45
N LEU A 70 6.26 9.57 14.61
CA LEU A 70 6.11 9.41 13.17
C LEU A 70 7.36 8.81 12.52
N ASN A 71 8.55 9.21 12.97
CA ASN A 71 9.81 8.65 12.49
C ASN A 71 9.97 7.18 12.90
N VAL A 72 9.59 6.82 14.13
CA VAL A 72 9.56 5.41 14.59
C VAL A 72 8.57 4.59 13.77
N MET A 73 7.40 5.15 13.47
CA MET A 73 6.37 4.51 12.65
C MET A 73 6.89 4.25 11.24
N PHE A 74 7.46 5.26 10.58
CA PHE A 74 8.07 5.13 9.26
C PHE A 74 9.17 4.06 9.27
N SER A 75 10.11 4.13 10.20
CA SER A 75 11.21 3.17 10.30
C SER A 75 10.70 1.73 10.50
N THR A 76 9.66 1.54 11.30
CA THR A 76 9.06 0.22 11.53
C THR A 76 8.39 -0.33 10.26
N ILE A 77 7.65 0.52 9.56
CA ILE A 77 6.92 0.17 8.34
C ILE A 77 7.87 -0.06 7.18
N SER A 78 8.83 0.84 6.95
CA SER A 78 9.82 0.74 5.85
C SER A 78 10.65 -0.55 5.90
N ASN A 79 10.82 -1.13 7.08
CA ASN A 79 11.49 -2.42 7.27
C ASN A 79 10.60 -3.65 7.01
N ARG A 80 9.28 -3.48 6.94
CA ARG A 80 8.31 -4.59 6.86
C ARG A 80 7.39 -4.52 5.62
N ALA A 81 7.22 -3.33 5.05
CA ALA A 81 6.46 -3.13 3.84
C ALA A 81 7.15 -3.82 2.65
N GLY A 82 6.42 -3.97 1.54
CA GLY A 82 6.90 -4.66 0.34
C GLY A 82 6.97 -6.20 0.40
N VAL A 83 6.77 -6.86 1.55
CA VAL A 83 6.79 -8.34 1.65
C VAL A 83 5.76 -8.99 0.72
N GLY A 84 4.60 -8.37 0.54
CA GLY A 84 3.54 -8.87 -0.36
C GLY A 84 3.96 -8.93 -1.82
N LEU A 85 4.95 -8.15 -2.26
CA LEU A 85 5.45 -8.17 -3.64
C LEU A 85 6.18 -9.47 -3.99
N THR A 86 6.68 -10.19 -2.99
CA THR A 86 7.39 -11.46 -3.18
C THR A 86 6.46 -12.66 -3.41
N THR A 87 5.14 -12.43 -3.40
CA THR A 87 4.14 -13.48 -3.59
C THR A 87 4.16 -14.07 -5.00
N GLU A 88 4.40 -13.26 -6.03
CA GLU A 88 4.46 -13.68 -7.43
C GLU A 88 5.56 -12.92 -8.19
N GLN A 89 6.36 -13.63 -9.01
CA GLN A 89 7.48 -13.04 -9.76
C GLN A 89 7.04 -11.89 -10.68
N LYS A 90 5.89 -12.02 -11.35
CA LYS A 90 5.40 -10.96 -12.25
C LYS A 90 5.02 -9.67 -11.52
N ILE A 91 4.54 -9.79 -10.29
CA ILE A 91 4.20 -8.64 -9.44
C ILE A 91 5.50 -8.00 -8.95
N TYR A 92 6.44 -8.82 -8.47
CA TYR A 92 7.77 -8.36 -8.11
C TYR A 92 8.44 -7.57 -9.25
N ASP A 93 8.55 -8.17 -10.44
CA ASP A 93 9.21 -7.55 -11.60
C ASP A 93 8.55 -6.24 -12.05
N LYS A 94 7.25 -6.05 -11.76
CA LYS A 94 6.50 -4.87 -12.19
C LYS A 94 6.55 -3.72 -11.17
N TYR A 95 6.48 -4.02 -9.87
CA TYR A 95 6.25 -3.00 -8.84
C TYR A 95 7.42 -2.80 -7.87
N TYR A 96 8.38 -3.74 -7.80
CA TYR A 96 9.39 -3.74 -6.75
C TYR A 96 10.38 -2.58 -6.84
N ASP A 97 10.79 -2.22 -8.05
CA ASP A 97 11.79 -1.16 -8.24
C ASP A 97 11.21 0.21 -7.86
N GLU A 98 10.03 0.55 -8.37
CA GLU A 98 9.35 1.82 -8.08
C GLU A 98 8.95 1.93 -6.60
N TYR A 99 8.51 0.83 -5.98
CA TYR A 99 8.33 0.74 -4.53
C TYR A 99 9.61 1.06 -3.74
N ASN A 100 10.74 0.49 -4.16
CA ASN A 100 12.00 0.65 -3.46
C ASN A 100 12.61 2.04 -3.64
N ASP A 101 12.46 2.63 -4.82
CA ASP A 101 12.89 3.99 -5.12
C ASP A 101 12.10 4.97 -4.23
N ALA A 102 10.76 4.87 -4.21
CA ALA A 102 9.92 5.67 -3.32
C ALA A 102 10.28 5.47 -1.84
N ARG A 103 10.55 4.24 -1.41
CA ARG A 103 10.99 3.94 -0.04
C ARG A 103 12.30 4.63 0.32
N ALA A 104 13.26 4.63 -0.59
CA ALA A 104 14.55 5.28 -0.40
C ALA A 104 14.40 6.80 -0.36
N ASP A 105 13.61 7.37 -1.26
CA ASP A 105 13.35 8.81 -1.33
C ASP A 105 12.62 9.30 -0.09
N PHE A 106 11.57 8.60 0.35
CA PHE A 106 10.90 8.89 1.63
C PHE A 106 11.87 8.86 2.80
N ALA A 107 12.76 7.88 2.89
CA ALA A 107 13.73 7.81 3.98
C ALA A 107 14.68 9.01 3.97
N VAL A 108 15.22 9.36 2.81
CA VAL A 108 16.17 10.48 2.65
C VAL A 108 15.49 11.82 2.95
N ILE A 109 14.28 12.04 2.45
CA ILE A 109 13.57 13.30 2.62
C ILE A 109 13.05 13.44 4.05
N LEU A 110 12.53 12.37 4.63
CA LEU A 110 12.08 12.37 6.02
C LEU A 110 13.24 12.62 6.98
N GLU A 111 14.41 12.00 6.76
CA GLU A 111 15.60 12.27 7.56
C GLU A 111 15.98 13.76 7.51
N LYS A 112 15.93 14.38 6.33
CA LYS A 112 16.17 15.82 6.18
C LYS A 112 15.12 16.63 6.93
N TYR A 113 13.83 16.33 6.76
CA TYR A 113 12.73 16.99 7.46
C TYR A 113 12.94 16.97 8.98
N MET A 114 13.28 15.80 9.54
CA MET A 114 13.52 15.60 10.96
C MET A 114 14.79 16.31 11.48
N ALA A 115 15.84 16.41 10.66
CA ALA A 115 17.13 17.01 11.03
C ALA A 115 17.17 18.54 10.91
N THR A 116 16.09 19.14 10.42
CA THR A 116 16.09 20.56 10.09
C THR A 116 15.84 21.44 11.31
N GLU A 117 16.56 22.57 11.41
CA GLU A 117 16.45 23.51 12.54
C GLU A 117 15.79 24.85 12.17
N THR A 118 15.53 25.11 10.89
CA THR A 118 14.93 26.37 10.42
C THR A 118 13.58 26.15 9.72
N PRO A 119 12.60 27.07 9.89
CA PRO A 119 11.30 26.95 9.23
C PRO A 119 11.37 26.85 7.71
N GLU A 120 12.27 27.62 7.06
CA GLU A 120 12.39 27.60 5.59
C GLU A 120 12.86 26.25 5.05
N GLN A 121 13.81 25.62 5.75
CA GLN A 121 14.30 24.30 5.37
C GLN A 121 13.25 23.21 5.66
N HIS A 122 12.44 23.36 6.73
CA HIS A 122 11.33 22.46 7.06
C HIS A 122 10.30 22.47 5.94
N GLU A 123 9.89 23.67 5.51
CA GLU A 123 8.97 23.88 4.39
C GLU A 123 9.51 23.31 3.08
N GLN A 124 10.81 23.43 2.83
CA GLN A 124 11.44 22.85 1.64
C GLN A 124 11.43 21.31 1.67
N ALA A 125 11.76 20.71 2.80
CA ALA A 125 11.73 19.27 2.98
C ALA A 125 10.29 18.73 2.90
N TYR A 126 9.32 19.44 3.47
CA TYR A 126 7.89 19.14 3.34
C TYR A 126 7.44 19.13 1.88
N LYS A 127 7.78 20.15 1.09
CA LYS A 127 7.42 20.21 -0.34
C LYS A 127 7.97 19.03 -1.12
N ALA A 128 9.24 18.69 -0.91
CA ALA A 128 9.85 17.52 -1.54
C ALA A 128 9.16 16.22 -1.09
N LEU A 129 8.81 16.11 0.19
CA LEU A 129 8.12 14.93 0.73
C LEU A 129 6.73 14.76 0.12
N LYS A 130 6.00 15.87 -0.03
CA LYS A 130 4.67 15.91 -0.63
C LYS A 130 4.69 15.58 -2.12
N GLU A 131 5.67 16.09 -2.86
CA GLU A 131 5.87 15.75 -4.27
C GLU A 131 6.06 14.23 -4.46
N VAL A 132 6.98 13.61 -3.73
CA VAL A 132 7.21 12.16 -3.80
C VAL A 132 6.00 11.38 -3.30
N TYR A 133 5.29 11.89 -2.28
CA TYR A 133 4.07 11.25 -1.79
C TYR A 133 2.98 11.25 -2.86
N ASP A 134 2.74 12.37 -3.53
CA ASP A 134 1.74 12.50 -4.58
C ASP A 134 2.10 11.61 -5.79
N GLU A 135 3.38 11.55 -6.18
CA GLU A 135 3.87 10.61 -7.21
C GLU A 135 3.62 9.15 -6.80
N TYR A 136 3.89 8.81 -5.54
CA TYR A 136 3.65 7.46 -5.03
C TYR A 136 2.15 7.14 -4.94
N GLN A 137 1.28 8.12 -4.66
CA GLN A 137 -0.17 7.92 -4.73
C GLN A 137 -0.62 7.58 -6.15
N LEU A 138 -0.09 8.25 -7.17
CA LEU A 138 -0.39 7.92 -8.58
C LEU A 138 0.07 6.50 -8.96
N PHE A 139 1.22 6.08 -8.44
CA PHE A 139 1.69 4.70 -8.57
C PHE A 139 0.74 3.72 -7.87
N LEU A 140 0.27 4.04 -6.66
CA LEU A 140 -0.69 3.21 -5.92
C LEU A 140 -2.03 3.10 -6.64
N GLU A 141 -2.55 4.18 -7.23
CA GLU A 141 -3.79 4.14 -8.03
C GLU A 141 -3.68 3.13 -9.19
N GLN A 142 -2.55 3.15 -9.91
CA GLN A 142 -2.30 2.18 -10.99
C GLN A 142 -2.18 0.75 -10.46
N ALA A 143 -1.48 0.56 -9.34
CA ALA A 143 -1.36 -0.74 -8.70
C ALA A 143 -2.70 -1.25 -8.17
N GLU A 144 -3.58 -0.37 -7.68
CA GLU A 144 -4.93 -0.72 -7.24
C GLU A 144 -5.75 -1.26 -8.41
N GLU A 145 -5.76 -0.56 -9.55
CA GLU A 145 -6.47 -1.01 -10.74
C GLU A 145 -5.97 -2.38 -11.23
N ASP A 146 -4.66 -2.61 -11.18
CA ASP A 146 -4.06 -3.84 -11.67
C ASP A 146 -4.20 -5.04 -10.72
N LEU A 147 -4.16 -4.80 -9.40
CA LEU A 147 -4.10 -5.84 -8.38
C LEU A 147 -5.45 -6.08 -7.70
N MET A 148 -6.30 -5.06 -7.58
CA MET A 148 -7.57 -5.14 -6.85
C MET A 148 -8.77 -5.39 -7.76
N LEU A 149 -8.70 -5.01 -9.04
CA LEU A 149 -9.79 -5.25 -9.98
C LEU A 149 -9.77 -6.69 -10.52
N PRO A 150 -10.95 -7.32 -10.70
CA PRO A 150 -11.02 -8.66 -11.27
C PRO A 150 -10.52 -8.65 -12.72
N ASP A 151 -9.60 -9.56 -13.03
CA ASP A 151 -9.08 -9.74 -14.39
C ASP A 151 -10.25 -9.99 -15.37
N PRO A 152 -10.48 -9.10 -16.35
CA PRO A 152 -11.61 -9.23 -17.27
C PRO A 152 -11.48 -10.45 -18.19
N THR A 153 -10.31 -11.08 -18.27
CA THR A 153 -10.10 -12.33 -19.02
C THR A 153 -10.57 -13.58 -18.29
N LEU A 154 -11.01 -13.45 -17.03
CA LEU A 154 -11.62 -14.52 -16.22
C LEU A 154 -13.17 -14.52 -16.28
N GLN A 155 -13.80 -13.68 -17.11
CA GLN A 155 -15.24 -13.70 -17.43
C GLN A 155 -15.52 -14.48 -18.72
#